data_AF-A0A350T2U7-F1
#
_entry.id   AF-A0A350T2U7-F1
#
_cell.length_a   1.000
_cell.length_b   1.000
_cell.length_c   1.000
_cell.angle_alpha   90.00
_cell.angle_beta   90.00
_cell.angle_gamma   90.00
#
_symmetry.space_group_name_H-M   'P 1'
#
loop_
_entity.id
_entity.type
_entity.pdbx_description
1 polymer ?
#
loop_
_entity_poly.entity_id
_entity_poly.type
_entity_poly.pdbx_seq_one_letter_code
_entity_poly.pdbx_strand_id
1 'polypeptide(L)' 'MPRHILTILAVTVVFFILIWLGVVEFGQTPGKALLLSFGTLFLLGIGITYSASTLRKDHTGRD' A
#
# COMPACT_ATOMS: atom_id res chain seq x y z
N MET A 1 0.49 -21.78 -1.60
CA MET A 1 -0.40 -21.12 -0.61
C MET A 1 0.27 -20.15 0.40
N PRO A 2 1.60 -20.05 0.62
CA PRO A 2 2.14 -19.13 1.65
C PRO A 2 2.31 -17.67 1.20
N ARG A 3 2.38 -17.40 -0.11
CA ARG A 3 2.70 -16.06 -0.64
C ARG A 3 1.64 -15.02 -0.27
N HIS A 4 0.36 -15.36 -0.40
CA HIS A 4 -0.75 -14.43 -0.10
C HIS A 4 -0.78 -14.07 1.39
N ILE A 5 -0.50 -15.02 2.28
CA ILE A 5 -0.46 -14.80 3.74
C ILE A 5 0.68 -13.85 4.11
N LEU A 6 1.88 -14.04 3.54
CA LEU A 6 3.01 -13.14 3.74
C LEU A 6 2.72 -11.73 3.23
N THR A 7 2.00 -11.62 2.10
CA THR A 7 1.63 -10.32 1.53
C THR A 7 0.63 -9.60 2.43
N ILE A 8 -0.38 -10.32 2.94
CA ILE A 8 -1.35 -9.77 3.90
C ILE A 8 -0.64 -9.30 5.16
N LEU A 9 0.25 -10.12 5.73
CA LEU A 9 1.04 -9.77 6.91
C LEU A 9 1.85 -8.49 6.69
N ALA A 10 2.54 -8.38 5.55
CA ALA A 10 3.32 -7.19 5.20
C ALA A 10 2.44 -5.94 5.08
N VAL A 11 1.29 -6.04 4.39
CA VAL A 11 0.34 -4.92 4.25
C VAL A 11 -0.20 -4.49 5.61
N THR A 12 -0.53 -5.44 6.49
CA THR A 12 -1.00 -5.15 7.85
C THR A 12 0.07 -4.44 8.68
N VAL A 13 1.33 -4.88 8.63
CA VAL A 13 2.44 -4.21 9.33
C VAL A 13 2.61 -2.77 8.83
N VAL A 14 2.62 -2.56 7.51
CA VAL A 14 2.72 -1.22 6.92
C VAL A 14 1.56 -0.33 7.33
N PHE A 15 0.34 -0.87 7.39
CA PHE A 15 -0.84 -0.12 7.86
C PHE A 15 -0.67 0.40 9.29
N PHE A 16 -0.23 -0.44 10.21
CA PHE A 16 -0.01 -0.04 11.61
C PHE A 16 1.13 0.97 11.75
N ILE A 17 2.20 0.83 10.95
CA ILE A 17 3.29 1.81 10.93
C ILE A 17 2.76 3.19 10.49
N LEU A 18 1.95 3.25 9.42
CA LEU A 18 1.37 4.52 8.95
C LEU A 18 0.45 5.17 9.99
N ILE A 19 -0.36 4.38 10.69
CA ILE A 19 -1.21 4.88 11.77
C ILE A 19 -0.34 5.42 12.92
N TRP A 20 0.66 4.65 13.34
CA TRP A 20 1.56 5.06 14.41
C TRP A 20 2.26 6.37 14.06
N LEU A 21 2.77 6.51 12.84
CA LEU A 21 3.41 7.73 12.36
C LEU A 21 2.42 8.89 12.31
N GLY A 22 1.20 8.66 11.83
CA GLY A 22 0.13 9.66 11.82
C GLY A 22 -0.24 10.18 13.22
N VAL A 23 -0.33 9.29 14.20
CA VAL A 23 -0.78 9.64 15.56
C VAL A 23 0.38 10.19 16.40
N VAL A 24 1.53 9.51 16.40
CA VAL A 24 2.66 9.81 17.29
C VAL A 24 3.52 10.94 16.76
N GLU A 25 3.94 10.86 15.49
CA GLU A 25 4.86 11.86 14.91
C GLU A 25 4.11 13.13 14.47
N PHE A 26 2.93 12.97 13.86
CA PHE A 26 2.16 14.10 13.32
C PHE A 26 1.05 14.60 14.24
N GLY A 27 0.85 13.99 15.42
CA GLY A 27 -0.17 14.40 16.39
C GLY A 27 -1.60 14.35 15.86
N GLN A 28 -1.87 13.55 14.82
CA GLN A 28 -3.21 13.50 14.25
C GLN A 28 -4.16 12.69 15.14
N THR A 29 -5.44 13.05 15.08
CA THR A 29 -6.47 12.25 15.74
C THR A 29 -6.49 10.84 15.13
N PRO A 30 -6.73 9.79 15.93
CA PRO A 30 -6.68 8.40 15.46
C PRO A 30 -7.58 8.16 14.23
N GLY A 31 -8.75 8.80 14.17
CA GLY A 31 -9.65 8.72 13.03
C GLY A 31 -9.08 9.30 11.74
N LYS A 32 -8.34 10.42 11.80
CA LYS A 32 -7.69 11.03 10.63
C LYS A 32 -6.49 10.20 10.18
N ALA A 33 -5.68 9.72 11.12
CA ALA A 33 -4.54 8.84 10.83
C ALA A 33 -4.99 7.54 10.15
N LEU A 34 -6.10 6.94 10.57
CA LEU A 34 -6.72 5.78 9.92
C LEU A 34 -7.11 6.07 8.46
N LEU A 35 -7.84 7.16 8.23
CA LEU A 35 -8.28 7.59 6.91
C LEU A 35 -7.10 7.84 5.96
N LEU A 36 -6.08 8.55 6.43
CA LEU A 36 -4.87 8.81 5.66
C LEU A 36 -4.11 7.53 5.35
N SER A 37 -3.90 6.65 6.34
CA SER A 37 -3.21 5.38 6.16
C SER A 37 -3.92 4.49 5.13
N PHE A 38 -5.25 4.45 5.17
CA PHE A 38 -6.05 3.72 4.21
C PHE A 38 -5.95 4.32 2.79
N GLY A 39 -6.03 5.66 2.69
CA GLY A 39 -5.84 6.37 1.44
C GLY A 39 -4.45 6.15 0.82
N THR A 40 -3.41 6.18 1.65
CA THR A 40 -2.04 5.89 1.24
C THR A 40 -1.90 4.48 0.69
N LEU A 41 -2.42 3.46 1.39
CA LEU A 41 -2.38 2.07 0.91
C LEU A 41 -3.16 1.88 -0.39
N PHE A 42 -4.32 2.53 -0.52
CA PHE A 42 -5.13 2.48 -1.73
C PHE A 42 -4.38 3.08 -2.94
N LEU A 43 -3.78 4.26 -2.77
CA LEU A 43 -3.00 4.91 -3.82
C LEU A 43 -1.75 4.09 -4.19
N LEU A 44 -1.07 3.51 -3.21
CA LEU A 44 0.04 2.58 -3.43
C LEU A 44 -0.41 1.35 -4.24
N GLY A 45 -1.56 0.78 -3.89
CA GLY A 45 -2.16 -0.32 -4.63
C GLY A 45 -2.45 0.01 -6.09
N ILE A 46 -3.02 1.20 -6.35
CA ILE A 46 -3.24 1.68 -7.73
C ILE A 46 -1.91 1.90 -8.44
N GLY A 47 -0.93 2.54 -7.80
CA GLY A 47 0.39 2.80 -8.38
C GLY A 47 1.12 1.52 -8.78
N ILE A 48 1.10 0.50 -7.92
CA ILE A 48 1.66 -0.83 -8.20
C ILE A 48 0.89 -1.49 -9.36
N THR A 49 -0.45 -1.43 -9.35
CA THR A 49 -1.28 -2.02 -10.41
C THR A 49 -1.01 -1.36 -11.76
N TYR A 50 -0.88 -0.04 -11.79
CA TYR A 50 -0.55 0.73 -12.98
C TYR A 50 0.86 0.40 -13.48
N SER A 51 1.85 0.38 -12.59
CA SER A 51 3.24 0.01 -12.92
C SER A 51 3.36 -1.43 -13.44
N ALA A 52 2.65 -2.38 -12.85
CA ALA A 52 2.60 -3.76 -13.35
C ALA A 52 1.93 -3.83 -14.72
N SER A 53 0.89 -3.04 -14.95
CA SER A 53 0.17 -3.00 -16.23
C SER A 53 1.00 -2.35 -17.36
N THR A 54 1.79 -1.33 -17.05
CA THR A 54 2.72 -0.71 -18.01
C THR A 54 3.89 -1.63 -18.33
N LEU A 55 4.49 -2.29 -17.32
CA LEU A 55 5.53 -3.31 -17.52
C LEU A 55 5.05 -4.49 -18.37
N ARG A 56 3.79 -4.90 -18.21
CA ARG A 56 3.21 -5.97 -19.03
C ARG A 56 3.06 -5.55 -20.49
N LYS A 57 2.70 -4.29 -20.77
CA LYS A 57 2.61 -3.78 -22.15
C LYS A 57 3.97 -3.70 -22.86
N ASP A 58 5.05 -3.42 -22.13
CA ASP A 58 6.40 -3.33 -22.70
C ASP A 58 6.95 -4.71 -23.12
N HIS A 59 6.57 -5.78 -22.40
CA HIS A 59 6.95 -7.15 -22.77
C HIS A 59 6.18 -7.70 -23.98
N THR A 60 4.88 -7.41 -24.13
CA THR A 60 4.08 -7.96 -25.24
C THR A 60 4.32 -7.28 -26.59
N GLY A 61 5.06 -6.18 -26.63
CA GLY A 61 5.36 -5.45 -27.87
C GLY A 61 6.65 -5.89 -28.56
N ARG A 62 7.36 -6.88 -28.01
CA ARG A 62 8.71 -7.28 -28.45
C ARG A 62 8.80 -8.70 -29.01
N ASP A 63 7.66 -9.39 -29.09
CA ASP A 63 7.51 -10.75 -29.64
C ASP A 63 6.89 -10.70 -31.05
#